data_AF-A0A959NBM4-F1
#
_entry.id   AF-A0A959NBM4-F1
#
_cell.length_a   1.000
_cell.length_b   1.000
_cell.length_c   1.000
_cell.angle_alpha   90.00
_cell.angle_beta   90.00
_cell.angle_gamma   90.00
#
_symmetry.space_group_name_H-M   'P 1'
#
loop_
_entity.id
_entity.type
_entity.pdbx_description
1 polymer ?
#
loop_
_entity_poly.entity_id
_entity_poly.type
_entity_poly.pdbx_seq_one_letter_code
_entity_poly.pdbx_strand_id
1 'polypeptide(L)'
;MQMNSIGLIELSSIAAGMQAADIMLKTSEVELIISRSICSGKYMVLVGGDVAGVNSAVENASSQVDFAVIDTFVIPNVHPDIFPALSGHSGVENLEALGIIESFSVASLIEGADAAVKSASVKIIEIRLAMALGGKAFCTLTGEVAAVQSAIDSGANLIAEKGLLVKQFIEKRGVEKIANLLNIGVPTLEDIIENIVKPGRDPREDMPKPILRSDVLKIEDLEIGMTLKGTVRNVVDFGAFVDIGVKQDGLLHISEMANKFVKNPSEIVSVGDIIEVKIKSVDVQKHRIALSMK
;
A
#
# COMPACT_ATOMS: atom_id res chain seq x y z
N MET A 1 -15.55 -16.66 -10.14
CA MET A 1 -16.16 -17.81 -9.43
C MET A 1 -16.86 -17.26 -8.19
N GLN A 2 -17.99 -17.82 -7.76
CA GLN A 2 -18.60 -17.37 -6.49
C GLN A 2 -17.86 -18.07 -5.35
N MET A 3 -16.97 -17.33 -4.66
CA MET A 3 -16.29 -17.83 -3.47
C MET A 3 -17.25 -17.78 -2.30
N ASN A 4 -17.52 -18.91 -1.68
CA ASN A 4 -18.36 -19.01 -0.48
C ASN A 4 -17.77 -19.96 0.57
N SER A 5 -16.56 -20.46 0.36
CA SER A 5 -15.88 -21.33 1.32
C SER A 5 -14.41 -20.94 1.40
N ILE A 6 -13.83 -21.11 2.59
CA ILE A 6 -12.40 -20.90 2.86
C ILE A 6 -11.79 -22.22 3.31
N GLY A 7 -10.62 -22.55 2.80
CA GLY A 7 -9.82 -23.68 3.26
C GLY A 7 -8.42 -23.19 3.63
N LEU A 8 -7.89 -23.68 4.74
CA LEU A 8 -6.53 -23.40 5.18
C LEU A 8 -5.79 -24.68 5.51
N ILE A 9 -4.51 -24.70 5.16
CA ILE A 9 -3.53 -25.67 5.62
C ILE A 9 -2.32 -24.95 6.23
N GLU A 10 -1.99 -25.30 7.47
CA GLU A 10 -0.78 -24.88 8.17
C GLU A 10 0.24 -26.01 8.11
N LEU A 11 1.48 -25.71 7.73
CA LEU A 11 2.54 -26.69 7.56
C LEU A 11 3.81 -26.29 8.31
N SER A 12 4.58 -27.29 8.73
CA SER A 12 5.87 -27.13 9.41
C SER A 12 7.04 -26.84 8.48
N SER A 13 6.84 -26.92 7.16
CA SER A 13 7.88 -26.74 6.14
C SER A 13 7.43 -25.81 5.02
N ILE A 14 8.28 -24.84 4.67
CA ILE A 14 8.06 -23.91 3.55
C ILE A 14 7.96 -24.66 2.21
N ALA A 15 8.83 -25.65 1.99
CA ALA A 15 8.82 -26.43 0.75
C ALA A 15 7.53 -27.25 0.62
N ALA A 16 7.10 -27.89 1.72
CA ALA A 16 5.83 -28.59 1.75
C ALA A 16 4.64 -27.63 1.53
N GLY A 17 4.72 -26.40 2.05
CA GLY A 17 3.69 -25.39 1.84
C GLY A 17 3.58 -24.92 0.38
N MET A 18 4.70 -24.72 -0.31
CA MET A 18 4.68 -24.44 -1.75
C MET A 18 4.11 -25.61 -2.56
N GLN A 19 4.46 -26.85 -2.18
CA GLN A 19 3.89 -28.05 -2.79
C GLN A 19 2.39 -28.18 -2.52
N ALA A 20 1.94 -27.89 -1.28
CA ALA A 20 0.52 -27.89 -0.92
C ALA A 20 -0.26 -26.87 -1.76
N ALA A 21 0.24 -25.64 -1.90
CA ALA A 21 -0.40 -24.62 -2.72
C ALA A 21 -0.54 -25.07 -4.19
N ASP A 22 0.50 -25.67 -4.77
CA ASP A 22 0.45 -26.22 -6.13
C ASP A 22 -0.59 -27.35 -6.26
N ILE A 23 -0.66 -28.26 -5.29
CA ILE A 23 -1.65 -29.35 -5.28
C ILE A 23 -3.08 -28.79 -5.17
N MET A 24 -3.33 -27.87 -4.23
CA MET A 24 -4.65 -27.28 -4.01
C MET A 24 -5.19 -26.61 -5.29
N LEU A 25 -4.34 -25.84 -5.97
CA LEU A 25 -4.71 -25.12 -7.20
C LEU A 25 -4.90 -26.04 -8.40
N LYS A 26 -4.27 -27.23 -8.44
CA LYS A 26 -4.42 -28.20 -9.54
C LYS A 26 -5.58 -29.17 -9.36
N THR A 27 -6.03 -29.39 -8.13
CA THR A 27 -6.98 -30.47 -7.83
C THR A 27 -8.44 -30.02 -7.99
N SER A 28 -8.70 -28.72 -7.86
CA SER A 28 -10.05 -28.14 -7.93
C SER A 28 -9.99 -26.68 -8.36
N GLU A 29 -11.12 -26.14 -8.81
CA GLU A 29 -11.27 -24.71 -9.05
C GLU A 29 -11.32 -23.95 -7.72
N VAL A 30 -10.14 -23.53 -7.23
CA VAL A 30 -10.00 -22.67 -6.05
C VAL A 30 -9.04 -21.52 -6.37
N GLU A 31 -9.20 -20.41 -5.66
CA GLU A 31 -8.37 -19.22 -5.77
C GLU A 31 -7.45 -19.11 -4.55
N LEU A 32 -6.17 -18.78 -4.79
CA LEU A 32 -5.20 -18.57 -3.74
C LEU A 32 -5.41 -17.21 -3.09
N ILE A 33 -5.71 -17.19 -1.80
CA ILE A 33 -5.93 -15.95 -1.03
C ILE A 33 -4.65 -15.55 -0.29
N ILE A 34 -4.04 -16.49 0.44
CA ILE A 34 -2.77 -16.26 1.14
C ILE A 34 -1.82 -17.43 0.88
N SER A 35 -0.57 -17.13 0.59
CA SER A 35 0.53 -18.11 0.56
C SER A 35 1.78 -17.45 1.14
N ARG A 36 2.09 -17.71 2.41
CA ARG A 36 3.20 -17.03 3.08
C ARG A 36 3.81 -17.86 4.21
N SER A 37 5.06 -17.54 4.53
CA SER A 37 5.73 -18.04 5.73
C SER A 37 5.17 -17.38 7.00
N ILE A 38 5.10 -18.12 8.10
CA ILE A 38 4.79 -17.62 9.43
C ILE A 38 5.95 -17.96 10.39
N CYS A 39 6.19 -17.12 11.40
CA CYS A 39 7.20 -17.41 12.40
C CYS A 39 6.73 -18.58 13.28
N SER A 40 7.57 -19.58 13.56
CA SER A 40 9.03 -19.70 13.43
C SER A 40 9.50 -20.62 12.28
N GLY A 41 9.12 -20.36 11.02
CA GLY A 41 9.54 -21.16 9.86
C GLY A 41 8.46 -22.13 9.33
N LYS A 42 7.23 -21.99 9.81
CA LYS A 42 6.05 -22.67 9.29
C LYS A 42 5.54 -21.96 8.03
N TYR A 43 4.57 -22.56 7.35
CA TYR A 43 3.95 -22.02 6.15
C TYR A 43 2.43 -22.14 6.21
N MET A 44 1.72 -21.17 5.66
CA MET A 44 0.27 -21.14 5.63
C MET A 44 -0.20 -20.90 4.20
N VAL A 45 -1.12 -21.76 3.75
CA VAL A 45 -1.82 -21.62 2.48
C VAL A 45 -3.30 -21.50 2.79
N LEU A 46 -3.94 -20.45 2.29
CA LEU A 46 -5.38 -20.21 2.41
C LEU A 46 -5.94 -20.04 1.00
N VAL A 47 -6.97 -20.81 0.68
CA VAL A 47 -7.68 -20.76 -0.60
C VAL A 47 -9.16 -20.46 -0.38
N GLY A 48 -9.82 -19.93 -1.40
CA GLY A 48 -11.26 -19.80 -1.42
C GLY A 48 -11.87 -20.34 -2.72
N GLY A 49 -13.12 -20.74 -2.65
CA GLY A 49 -13.82 -21.36 -3.77
C GLY A 49 -15.24 -21.75 -3.35
N ASP A 50 -15.82 -22.70 -4.07
CA ASP A 50 -17.04 -23.36 -3.63
C ASP A 50 -16.73 -24.41 -2.55
N VAL A 51 -17.76 -24.84 -1.80
CA VAL A 51 -17.57 -25.79 -0.68
C VAL A 51 -16.95 -27.11 -1.15
N ALA A 52 -17.34 -27.64 -2.30
CA ALA A 52 -16.83 -28.91 -2.80
C ALA A 52 -15.37 -28.80 -3.25
N GLY A 53 -15.02 -27.76 -4.02
CA GLY A 53 -13.66 -27.50 -4.46
C GLY A 53 -12.72 -27.27 -3.29
N VAL A 54 -13.11 -26.45 -2.32
CA VAL A 54 -12.27 -26.18 -1.14
C VAL A 54 -12.01 -27.44 -0.32
N ASN A 55 -13.03 -28.26 -0.06
CA ASN A 55 -12.84 -29.53 0.67
C ASN A 55 -11.88 -30.46 -0.09
N SER A 56 -12.10 -30.63 -1.40
CA SER A 56 -11.25 -31.45 -2.26
C SER A 56 -9.79 -30.95 -2.26
N ALA A 57 -9.58 -29.63 -2.40
CA ALA A 57 -8.25 -29.02 -2.37
C ALA A 57 -7.51 -29.34 -1.08
N VAL A 58 -8.14 -29.08 0.07
CA VAL A 58 -7.53 -29.25 1.39
C VAL A 58 -7.22 -30.73 1.66
N GLU A 59 -8.16 -31.64 1.38
CA GLU A 59 -8.00 -33.09 1.62
C GLU A 59 -6.89 -33.71 0.75
N ASN A 60 -6.83 -33.34 -0.54
CA ASN A 60 -5.81 -33.88 -1.43
C ASN A 60 -4.41 -33.35 -1.10
N ALA A 61 -4.31 -32.07 -0.72
CA ALA A 61 -3.05 -31.50 -0.28
C ALA A 61 -2.59 -32.12 1.04
N SER A 62 -3.47 -32.15 2.06
CA SER A 62 -3.12 -32.70 3.37
C SER A 62 -2.67 -34.15 3.30
N SER A 63 -3.31 -34.98 2.46
CA SER A 63 -2.93 -36.38 2.29
C SER A 63 -1.56 -36.58 1.63
N GLN A 64 -1.17 -35.71 0.69
CA GLN A 64 0.10 -35.84 -0.05
C GLN A 64 1.29 -35.23 0.69
N VAL A 65 1.05 -34.24 1.56
CA VAL A 65 2.09 -33.61 2.39
C VAL A 65 1.87 -33.83 3.89
N ASP A 66 1.19 -34.92 4.27
CA ASP A 66 0.80 -35.27 5.65
C ASP A 66 1.94 -35.14 6.66
N PHE A 67 3.15 -35.55 6.26
CA PHE A 67 4.36 -35.46 7.08
C PHE A 67 4.70 -34.05 7.59
N ALA A 68 4.16 -33.00 6.95
CA ALA A 68 4.41 -31.62 7.29
C ALA A 68 3.17 -30.89 7.82
N VAL A 69 1.98 -31.50 7.79
CA VAL A 69 0.73 -30.83 8.21
C VAL A 69 0.73 -30.58 9.71
N ILE A 70 0.39 -29.36 10.10
CA ILE A 70 0.19 -28.96 11.50
C ILE A 70 -1.29 -28.89 11.82
N ASP A 71 -2.04 -28.19 10.97
CA ASP A 71 -3.47 -28.00 11.15
C ASP A 71 -4.16 -27.72 9.81
N THR A 72 -5.45 -28.04 9.73
CA THR A 72 -6.30 -27.79 8.57
C THR A 72 -7.69 -27.41 9.02
N PHE A 73 -8.32 -26.48 8.32
CA PHE A 73 -9.74 -26.22 8.52
C PHE A 73 -10.43 -25.81 7.21
N VAL A 74 -11.74 -26.04 7.17
CA VAL A 74 -12.62 -25.55 6.11
C VAL A 74 -13.81 -24.84 6.75
N ILE A 75 -14.10 -23.63 6.30
CA ILE A 75 -15.25 -22.83 6.75
C ILE A 75 -16.18 -22.66 5.54
N PRO A 76 -17.37 -23.29 5.55
CA PRO A 76 -18.33 -23.17 4.46
C PRO A 76 -19.24 -21.95 4.62
N ASN A 77 -19.87 -21.55 3.51
CA ASN A 77 -20.87 -20.47 3.42
C ASN A 77 -20.41 -19.11 3.98
N VAL A 78 -19.14 -18.76 3.77
CA VAL A 78 -18.53 -17.50 4.20
C VAL A 78 -19.06 -16.33 3.38
N HIS A 79 -19.34 -15.21 4.06
CA HIS A 79 -19.81 -13.97 3.45
C HIS A 79 -18.77 -13.39 2.47
N PRO A 80 -19.18 -12.86 1.29
CA PRO A 80 -18.27 -12.35 0.27
C PRO A 80 -17.26 -11.29 0.74
N ASP A 81 -17.65 -10.45 1.71
CA ASP A 81 -16.78 -9.37 2.22
C ASP A 81 -15.56 -9.88 3.02
N ILE A 82 -15.58 -11.15 3.46
CA ILE A 82 -14.48 -11.74 4.22
C ILE A 82 -13.25 -11.97 3.35
N PHE A 83 -13.43 -12.35 2.08
CA PHE A 83 -12.34 -12.67 1.15
C PHE A 83 -11.41 -11.47 0.87
N PRO A 84 -11.90 -10.26 0.49
CA PRO A 84 -11.04 -9.10 0.30
C PRO A 84 -10.40 -8.64 1.62
N ALA A 85 -11.10 -8.78 2.76
CA ALA A 85 -10.56 -8.42 4.07
C ALA A 85 -9.41 -9.34 4.53
N LEU A 86 -9.40 -10.62 4.12
CA LEU A 86 -8.27 -11.53 4.34
C LEU A 86 -7.07 -11.24 3.43
N SER A 87 -7.34 -10.74 2.23
CA SER A 87 -6.31 -10.46 1.21
C SER A 87 -5.57 -9.13 1.47
N GLY A 88 -6.08 -8.31 2.40
CA GLY A 88 -5.49 -7.02 2.75
C GLY A 88 -6.51 -6.09 3.39
N HIS A 89 -6.97 -5.10 2.63
CA HIS A 89 -7.97 -4.13 3.06
C HIS A 89 -9.16 -4.15 2.10
N SER A 90 -10.37 -4.08 2.65
CA SER A 90 -11.55 -3.74 1.88
C SER A 90 -11.57 -2.22 1.62
N GLY A 91 -12.08 -1.81 0.46
CA GLY A 91 -12.15 -0.41 0.05
C GLY A 91 -13.15 0.41 0.88
N VAL A 92 -12.81 0.70 2.13
CA VAL A 92 -13.60 1.54 3.03
C VAL A 92 -13.22 3.00 2.80
N GLU A 93 -14.19 3.79 2.34
CA GLU A 93 -14.00 5.21 2.06
C GLU A 93 -14.22 6.10 3.28
N ASN A 94 -15.17 5.74 4.16
CA ASN A 94 -15.52 6.52 5.35
C ASN A 94 -15.59 5.60 6.57
N LEU A 95 -14.94 6.03 7.66
CA LEU A 95 -14.99 5.38 8.96
C LEU A 95 -15.99 6.12 9.86
N GLU A 96 -16.99 5.40 10.38
CA GLU A 96 -17.94 5.92 11.37
C GLU A 96 -17.55 5.41 12.76
N ALA A 97 -18.20 4.34 13.25
CA ALA A 97 -17.76 3.62 14.44
C ALA A 97 -16.72 2.55 14.04
N LEU A 98 -15.82 2.21 14.96
CA LEU A 98 -14.83 1.16 14.76
C LEU A 98 -15.09 0.01 15.74
N GLY A 99 -15.28 -1.19 15.19
CA GLY A 99 -15.35 -2.43 15.94
C GLY A 99 -14.08 -3.25 15.73
N ILE A 100 -13.59 -3.89 16.80
CA ILE A 100 -12.44 -4.81 16.77
C ILE A 100 -12.80 -6.08 17.53
N ILE A 101 -12.52 -7.24 16.93
CA ILE A 101 -12.60 -8.55 17.59
C ILE A 101 -11.21 -9.19 17.52
N GLU A 102 -10.68 -9.66 18.66
CA GLU A 102 -9.43 -10.40 18.75
C GLU A 102 -9.71 -11.82 19.27
N SER A 103 -9.14 -12.83 18.60
CA SER A 103 -9.24 -14.24 18.98
C SER A 103 -7.86 -14.91 19.01
N PHE A 104 -7.71 -15.96 19.81
CA PHE A 104 -6.55 -16.87 19.80
C PHE A 104 -6.58 -17.91 18.66
N SER A 105 -7.61 -17.90 17.80
CA SER A 105 -7.70 -18.81 16.65
C SER A 105 -8.10 -18.06 15.39
N VAL A 106 -7.35 -18.31 14.31
CA VAL A 106 -7.66 -17.80 12.96
C VAL A 106 -9.02 -18.29 12.50
N ALA A 107 -9.30 -19.59 12.63
CA ALA A 107 -10.56 -20.17 12.22
C ALA A 107 -11.74 -19.55 12.97
N SER A 108 -11.62 -19.45 14.31
CA SER A 108 -12.68 -18.86 15.13
C SER A 108 -12.89 -17.39 14.83
N LEU A 109 -11.81 -16.63 14.55
CA LEU A 109 -11.96 -15.25 14.12
C LEU A 109 -12.71 -15.15 12.79
N ILE A 110 -12.38 -15.97 11.79
CA ILE A 110 -13.04 -15.91 10.48
C ILE A 110 -14.53 -16.25 10.64
N GLU A 111 -14.88 -17.26 11.43
CA GLU A 111 -16.28 -17.60 11.73
C GLU A 111 -16.99 -16.47 12.48
N GLY A 112 -16.33 -15.84 13.47
CA GLY A 112 -16.89 -14.71 14.19
C GLY A 112 -17.06 -13.46 13.32
N ALA A 113 -16.10 -13.20 12.44
CA ALA A 113 -16.17 -12.11 11.46
C ALA A 113 -17.30 -12.34 10.45
N ASP A 114 -17.46 -13.58 9.96
CA ASP A 114 -18.57 -14.00 9.11
C ASP A 114 -19.93 -13.81 9.80
N ALA A 115 -20.05 -14.23 11.06
CA ALA A 115 -21.26 -14.01 11.86
C ALA A 115 -21.53 -12.50 12.06
N ALA A 116 -20.49 -11.70 12.32
CA ALA A 116 -20.60 -10.26 12.51
C ALA A 116 -21.18 -9.57 11.26
N VAL A 117 -20.61 -9.81 10.08
CA VAL A 117 -21.07 -9.18 8.83
C VAL A 117 -22.46 -9.67 8.39
N LYS A 118 -22.86 -10.89 8.78
CA LYS A 118 -24.22 -11.41 8.53
C LYS A 118 -25.28 -10.83 9.47
N SER A 119 -24.88 -10.38 10.66
CA SER A 119 -25.82 -9.95 11.71
C SER A 119 -26.29 -8.49 11.57
N ALA A 120 -25.51 -7.63 10.92
CA ALA A 120 -25.82 -6.22 10.77
C ALA A 120 -25.14 -5.62 9.52
N SER A 121 -25.66 -4.49 9.04
CA SER A 121 -25.07 -3.75 7.91
C SER A 121 -23.78 -3.04 8.34
N VAL A 122 -22.68 -3.78 8.33
CA VAL A 122 -21.32 -3.28 8.61
C VAL A 122 -20.39 -3.61 7.45
N LYS A 123 -19.31 -2.84 7.30
CA LYS A 123 -18.21 -3.16 6.39
C LYS A 123 -17.04 -3.68 7.21
N ILE A 124 -16.62 -4.92 6.96
CA ILE A 124 -15.36 -5.42 7.48
C ILE A 124 -14.20 -4.74 6.75
N ILE A 125 -13.20 -4.24 7.47
CA ILE A 125 -12.06 -3.47 6.94
C ILE A 125 -10.89 -4.41 6.63
N GLU A 126 -10.38 -5.11 7.65
CA GLU A 126 -9.30 -6.08 7.51
C GLU A 126 -9.48 -7.27 8.44
N ILE A 127 -8.94 -8.42 8.04
CA ILE A 127 -8.71 -9.58 8.90
C ILE A 127 -7.21 -9.84 8.91
N ARG A 128 -6.58 -9.59 10.06
CA ARG A 128 -5.13 -9.75 10.21
C ARG A 128 -4.80 -11.00 11.02
N LEU A 129 -4.12 -11.92 10.37
CA LEU A 129 -3.58 -13.12 10.98
C LEU A 129 -2.18 -12.81 11.54
N ALA A 130 -1.98 -12.89 12.86
CA ALA A 130 -0.69 -12.55 13.48
C ALA A 130 0.38 -13.61 13.18
N MET A 131 1.65 -13.19 13.16
CA MET A 131 2.73 -13.96 12.53
C MET A 131 3.54 -14.89 13.46
N ALA A 132 3.38 -14.90 14.78
CA ALA A 132 4.40 -15.49 15.65
C ALA A 132 3.96 -16.42 16.81
N LEU A 133 2.86 -16.18 17.52
CA LEU A 133 2.55 -16.92 18.76
C LEU A 133 1.05 -17.16 18.93
N GLY A 134 0.62 -18.42 18.79
CA GLY A 134 -0.66 -18.92 19.33
C GLY A 134 -1.93 -18.54 18.57
N GLY A 135 -1.90 -18.50 17.24
CA GLY A 135 -3.12 -18.38 16.43
C GLY A 135 -3.87 -17.06 16.57
N LYS A 136 -3.26 -16.07 17.23
CA LYS A 136 -3.88 -14.77 17.42
C LYS A 136 -4.21 -14.11 16.09
N ALA A 137 -5.42 -13.60 15.99
CA ALA A 137 -5.86 -12.83 14.86
C ALA A 137 -6.84 -11.77 15.35
N PHE A 138 -6.94 -10.68 14.61
CA PHE A 138 -8.01 -9.71 14.83
C PHE A 138 -8.66 -9.30 13.52
N CYS A 139 -9.92 -8.89 13.61
CA CYS A 139 -10.61 -8.22 12.51
C CYS A 139 -11.10 -6.86 12.95
N THR A 140 -11.16 -5.93 12.01
CA THR A 140 -11.74 -4.61 12.21
C THR A 140 -12.93 -4.42 11.29
N LEU A 141 -13.96 -3.72 11.76
CA LEU A 141 -15.16 -3.42 10.98
C LEU A 141 -15.68 -2.02 11.31
N THR A 142 -16.44 -1.44 10.38
CA THR A 142 -17.04 -0.12 10.54
C THR A 142 -18.49 -0.07 10.08
N GLY A 143 -19.21 0.96 10.51
CA GLY A 143 -20.59 1.25 10.18
C GLY A 143 -21.22 2.12 11.27
N GLU A 144 -22.54 2.24 11.22
CA GLU A 144 -23.28 2.97 12.24
C GLU A 144 -23.05 2.35 13.63
N VAL A 145 -23.02 3.17 14.67
CA VAL A 145 -22.71 2.76 16.05
C VAL A 145 -23.55 1.55 16.51
N ALA A 146 -24.85 1.52 16.19
CA ALA A 146 -25.75 0.43 16.57
C ALA A 146 -25.46 -0.85 15.77
N ALA A 147 -25.17 -0.73 14.47
CA ALA A 147 -24.81 -1.84 13.60
C ALA A 147 -23.49 -2.49 14.04
N VAL A 148 -22.47 -1.67 14.31
CA VAL A 148 -21.17 -2.12 14.83
C VAL A 148 -21.33 -2.83 16.18
N GLN A 149 -22.16 -2.30 17.08
CA GLN A 149 -22.43 -2.97 18.36
C GLN A 149 -23.02 -4.36 18.16
N SER A 150 -24.07 -4.46 17.34
CA SER A 150 -24.73 -5.75 17.03
C SER A 150 -23.76 -6.73 16.37
N ALA A 151 -22.97 -6.27 15.41
CA ALA A 151 -22.00 -7.09 14.70
C ALA A 151 -20.91 -7.64 15.62
N ILE A 152 -20.33 -6.78 16.46
CA ILE A 152 -19.29 -7.16 17.41
C ILE A 152 -19.84 -8.14 18.44
N ASP A 153 -21.02 -7.89 19.02
CA ASP A 153 -21.62 -8.80 19.99
C ASP A 153 -21.91 -10.17 19.36
N SER A 154 -22.45 -10.22 18.15
CA SER A 154 -22.71 -11.48 17.44
C SER A 154 -21.43 -12.28 17.18
N GLY A 155 -20.40 -11.65 16.60
CA GLY A 155 -19.14 -12.31 16.27
C GLY A 155 -18.34 -12.73 17.50
N ALA A 156 -18.27 -11.87 18.51
CA ALA A 156 -17.51 -12.14 19.72
C ALA A 156 -18.16 -13.20 20.60
N ASN A 157 -19.50 -13.25 20.70
CA ASN A 157 -20.20 -14.29 21.44
C ASN A 157 -19.89 -15.68 20.88
N LEU A 158 -19.91 -15.84 19.54
CA LEU A 158 -19.55 -17.10 18.88
C LEU A 158 -18.13 -17.56 19.25
N ILE A 159 -17.18 -16.63 19.28
CA ILE A 159 -15.79 -16.93 19.65
C ILE A 159 -15.67 -17.20 21.16
N ALA A 160 -16.43 -16.48 21.98
CA ALA A 160 -16.43 -16.63 23.44
C ALA A 160 -17.01 -17.99 23.88
N GLU A 161 -18.03 -18.50 23.19
CA GLU A 161 -18.56 -19.85 23.41
C GLU A 161 -17.49 -20.94 23.24
N LYS A 162 -16.50 -20.71 22.36
CA LYS A 162 -15.35 -21.59 22.16
C LYS A 162 -14.22 -21.36 23.19
N GLY A 163 -14.34 -20.36 24.06
CA GLY A 163 -13.30 -19.96 25.02
C GLY A 163 -12.07 -19.31 24.38
N LEU A 164 -12.19 -18.84 23.14
CA LEU A 164 -11.06 -18.35 22.33
C LEU A 164 -11.09 -16.82 22.11
N LEU A 165 -12.02 -16.12 22.75
CA LEU A 165 -12.13 -14.67 22.64
C LEU A 165 -11.02 -14.03 23.50
N VAL A 166 -10.17 -13.21 22.88
CA VAL A 166 -9.17 -12.43 23.62
C VAL A 166 -9.81 -11.16 24.13
N LYS A 167 -10.40 -10.38 23.22
CA LYS A 167 -11.01 -9.10 23.54
C LYS A 167 -11.93 -8.64 22.41
N GLN A 168 -12.94 -7.87 22.77
CA GLN A 168 -13.70 -7.06 21.83
C GLN A 168 -13.59 -5.58 22.20
N PHE A 169 -13.66 -4.70 21.21
CA PHE A 169 -13.61 -3.26 21.40
C PHE A 169 -14.53 -2.55 20.41
N ILE A 170 -15.18 -1.49 20.88
CA ILE A 170 -16.07 -0.65 20.07
C ILE A 170 -15.76 0.80 20.40
N GLU A 171 -15.26 1.55 19.41
CA GLU A 171 -15.14 3.00 19.50
C GLU A 171 -16.36 3.66 18.85
N LYS A 172 -17.07 4.46 19.67
CA LYS A 172 -18.30 5.17 19.31
C LYS A 172 -18.05 6.67 19.18
N ARG A 173 -16.85 7.13 19.51
CA ARG A 173 -16.44 8.53 19.50
C ARG A 173 -15.96 8.89 18.10
N GLY A 174 -16.54 9.94 17.52
CA GLY A 174 -16.02 10.53 16.30
C GLY A 174 -14.60 11.09 16.49
N VAL A 175 -13.93 11.32 15.37
CA VAL A 175 -12.53 11.76 15.28
C VAL A 175 -12.20 12.90 16.25
N GLU A 176 -13.08 13.90 16.37
CA GLU A 176 -12.88 15.04 17.29
C GLU A 176 -12.72 14.64 18.75
N LYS A 177 -13.51 13.68 19.23
CA LYS A 177 -13.47 13.24 20.64
C LYS A 177 -12.22 12.40 20.92
N ILE A 178 -11.76 11.64 19.94
CA ILE A 178 -10.52 10.86 20.04
C ILE A 178 -9.32 11.81 20.01
N ALA A 179 -9.31 12.78 19.09
CA ALA A 179 -8.27 13.81 19.00
C ALA A 179 -8.11 14.57 20.32
N ASN A 180 -9.22 15.00 20.92
CA ASN A 180 -9.22 15.65 22.23
C ASN A 180 -8.72 14.75 23.37
N LEU A 181 -9.09 13.46 23.38
CA LEU A 181 -8.61 12.51 24.38
C LEU A 181 -7.10 12.26 24.29
N LEU A 182 -6.60 12.14 23.05
CA LEU A 182 -5.19 11.91 22.75
C LEU A 182 -4.36 13.19 22.79
N ASN A 183 -5.02 14.34 22.93
CA ASN A 183 -4.42 15.67 22.92
C ASN A 183 -3.62 15.95 21.63
N ILE A 184 -4.19 15.56 20.48
CA ILE A 184 -3.64 15.78 19.13
C ILE A 184 -4.61 16.60 18.28
N GLY A 185 -4.12 17.23 17.20
CA GLY A 185 -4.97 17.93 16.26
C GLY A 185 -5.84 16.97 15.45
N VAL A 186 -7.10 17.34 15.20
CA VAL A 186 -8.03 16.58 14.32
C VAL A 186 -7.39 16.26 12.96
N PRO A 187 -6.73 17.20 12.25
CA PRO A 187 -6.09 16.90 10.97
C PRO A 187 -5.00 15.83 11.07
N THR A 188 -4.27 15.78 12.19
CA THR A 188 -3.22 14.77 12.42
C THR A 188 -3.83 13.39 12.65
N LEU A 189 -4.93 13.32 13.40
CA LEU A 189 -5.62 12.05 13.61
C LEU A 189 -6.24 11.53 12.30
N GLU A 190 -6.82 12.42 11.50
CA GLU A 190 -7.37 12.07 10.17
C GLU A 190 -6.27 11.53 9.25
N ASP A 191 -5.11 12.18 9.19
CA ASP A 191 -3.96 11.72 8.40
C ASP A 191 -3.46 10.35 8.89
N ILE A 192 -3.34 10.14 10.21
CA ILE A 192 -2.98 8.83 10.77
C ILE A 192 -4.00 7.74 10.39
N ILE A 193 -5.30 8.04 10.52
CA ILE A 193 -6.36 7.10 10.17
C ILE A 193 -6.32 6.78 8.67
N GLU A 194 -6.17 7.78 7.80
CA GLU A 194 -6.10 7.60 6.35
C GLU A 194 -4.93 6.68 5.95
N ASN A 195 -3.77 6.86 6.58
CA ASN A 195 -2.60 6.01 6.34
C ASN A 195 -2.74 4.58 6.91
N ILE A 196 -3.49 4.40 8.01
CA ILE A 196 -3.79 3.07 8.56
C ILE A 196 -4.79 2.31 7.66
N VAL A 197 -5.77 2.99 7.08
CA VAL A 197 -6.76 2.41 6.15
C VAL A 197 -6.13 2.01 4.80
N LYS A 198 -5.00 2.64 4.42
CA LYS A 198 -4.26 2.32 3.20
C LYS A 198 -2.82 1.95 3.54
N PRO A 199 -2.58 0.80 4.23
CA PRO A 199 -1.24 0.40 4.60
C PRO A 199 -0.43 0.14 3.32
N GLY A 200 0.65 0.90 3.13
CA GLY A 200 1.49 0.82 1.93
C GLY A 200 1.26 1.91 0.89
N ARG A 201 0.44 2.94 1.17
CA ARG A 201 0.46 4.19 0.40
C ARG A 201 1.89 4.72 0.41
N ASP A 202 2.50 4.77 -0.77
CA ASP A 202 3.78 5.43 -0.94
C ASP A 202 3.53 6.93 -1.05
N PRO A 203 3.99 7.77 -0.11
CA PRO A 203 3.77 9.22 -0.16
C PRO A 203 4.32 9.87 -1.44
N ARG A 204 5.18 9.15 -2.17
CA ARG A 204 5.74 9.57 -3.47
C ARG A 204 4.74 9.46 -4.62
N GLU A 205 3.67 8.69 -4.50
CA GLU A 205 2.63 8.59 -5.56
C GLU A 205 1.86 9.89 -5.74
N ASP A 206 1.66 10.64 -4.65
CA ASP A 206 1.02 11.95 -4.65
C ASP A 206 1.98 13.10 -4.97
N MET A 207 3.29 12.81 -5.05
CA MET A 207 4.27 13.79 -5.50
C MET A 207 4.19 13.97 -7.01
N PRO A 208 4.42 15.19 -7.54
CA PRO A 208 4.54 15.40 -8.96
C PRO A 208 5.60 14.46 -9.53
N LYS A 209 5.20 13.61 -10.48
CA LYS A 209 6.09 12.64 -11.11
C LYS A 209 7.34 13.35 -11.64
N PRO A 210 8.54 12.76 -11.50
CA PRO A 210 9.73 13.31 -12.12
C PRO A 210 9.45 13.48 -13.61
N ILE A 211 9.63 14.70 -14.13
CA ILE A 211 9.59 14.93 -15.57
C ILE A 211 10.85 14.29 -16.14
N LEU A 212 10.76 13.01 -16.51
CA LEU A 212 11.81 12.33 -17.27
C LEU A 212 11.81 12.94 -18.66
N ARG A 213 12.67 13.94 -18.89
CA ARG A 213 12.99 14.37 -20.26
C ARG A 213 13.60 13.18 -20.98
N SER A 214 12.82 12.58 -21.88
CA SER A 214 13.22 11.41 -22.67
C SER A 214 14.10 11.81 -23.86
N ASP A 215 14.28 13.11 -24.07
CA ASP A 215 15.07 13.64 -25.16
C ASP A 215 16.37 14.16 -24.56
N VAL A 216 17.38 13.29 -24.51
CA VAL A 216 18.76 13.76 -24.45
C VAL A 216 18.98 14.48 -25.78
N LEU A 217 18.63 15.78 -25.82
CA LEU A 217 18.86 16.65 -26.96
C LEU A 217 20.36 16.62 -27.24
N LYS A 218 20.74 16.25 -28.46
CA LYS A 218 22.13 16.46 -28.86
C LYS A 218 22.30 17.95 -29.17
N ILE A 219 23.54 18.43 -29.15
CA ILE A 219 23.82 19.84 -29.48
C ILE A 219 23.32 20.20 -30.90
N GLU A 220 23.20 19.21 -31.78
CA GLU A 220 22.65 19.36 -33.13
C GLU A 220 21.15 19.64 -33.17
N ASP A 221 20.40 19.26 -32.14
CA ASP A 221 18.94 19.43 -32.05
C ASP A 221 18.54 20.79 -31.44
N LEU A 222 19.53 21.62 -31.10
CA LEU A 222 19.32 22.91 -30.46
C LEU A 222 19.12 24.02 -31.50
N GLU A 223 17.91 24.60 -31.51
CA GLU A 223 17.59 25.75 -32.36
C GLU A 223 17.70 27.07 -31.61
N ILE A 224 18.15 28.13 -32.30
CA ILE A 224 18.18 29.48 -31.75
C ILE A 224 16.75 29.91 -31.42
N GLY A 225 16.54 30.35 -30.18
CA GLY A 225 15.25 30.78 -29.68
C GLY A 225 14.44 29.70 -28.97
N MET A 226 14.91 28.46 -28.95
CA MET A 226 14.32 27.40 -28.13
C MET A 226 14.43 27.74 -26.64
N THR A 227 13.35 27.53 -25.89
CA THR A 227 13.31 27.75 -24.44
C THR A 227 13.36 26.41 -23.71
N LEU A 228 14.28 26.29 -22.76
CA LEU A 228 14.53 25.08 -21.99
C LEU A 228 14.65 25.43 -20.50
N LYS A 229 14.15 24.55 -19.64
CA LYS A 229 14.53 24.59 -18.21
C LYS A 229 15.88 23.93 -18.01
N GLY A 230 16.77 24.54 -17.25
CA GLY A 230 18.08 23.98 -16.93
C GLY A 230 18.46 24.23 -15.48
N THR A 231 19.41 23.43 -14.99
CA THR A 231 19.88 23.50 -13.60
C THR A 231 21.22 24.19 -13.54
N VAL A 232 21.36 25.19 -12.66
CA VAL A 232 22.62 25.92 -12.49
C VAL A 232 23.67 25.02 -11.85
N ARG A 233 24.73 24.73 -12.60
CA ARG A 233 25.85 23.87 -12.17
C ARG A 233 26.93 24.66 -11.43
N ASN A 234 27.22 25.87 -11.92
CA ASN A 234 28.26 26.71 -11.37
C ASN A 234 27.98 28.19 -11.68
N VAL A 235 28.41 29.07 -10.79
CA VAL A 235 28.30 30.52 -10.94
C VAL A 235 29.71 31.12 -10.91
N VAL A 236 30.03 31.98 -11.87
CA VAL A 236 31.31 32.66 -12.03
C VAL A 236 31.11 34.16 -12.17
N ASP A 237 32.15 34.97 -12.03
CA ASP A 237 32.03 36.45 -11.99
C ASP A 237 31.34 37.05 -13.23
N PHE A 238 31.46 36.41 -14.39
CA PHE A 238 30.88 36.89 -15.66
C PHE A 238 29.61 36.16 -16.10
N GLY A 239 29.10 35.20 -15.31
CA GLY A 239 27.90 34.45 -15.71
C GLY A 239 27.64 33.18 -14.89
N ALA A 240 26.83 32.28 -15.43
CA ALA A 240 26.52 30.99 -14.84
C ALA A 240 26.53 29.89 -15.90
N PHE A 241 26.96 28.70 -15.51
CA PHE A 241 26.87 27.49 -16.32
C PHE A 241 25.61 26.72 -15.94
N VAL A 242 24.79 26.44 -16.95
CA VAL A 242 23.46 25.85 -16.79
C VAL A 242 23.40 24.57 -17.60
N ASP A 243 23.09 23.47 -16.92
CA ASP A 243 22.83 22.18 -17.55
C ASP A 243 21.40 22.18 -18.09
N ILE A 244 21.27 22.19 -19.41
CA ILE A 244 19.99 22.21 -20.12
C ILE A 244 19.55 20.82 -20.61
N GLY A 245 20.24 19.76 -20.22
CA GLY A 245 19.95 18.38 -20.62
C GLY A 245 20.73 17.89 -21.85
N VAL A 246 21.78 18.62 -22.25
CA VAL A 246 22.74 18.19 -23.28
C VAL A 246 24.10 17.90 -22.64
N LYS A 247 25.03 17.29 -23.38
CA LYS A 247 26.34 16.88 -22.83
C LYS A 247 27.23 18.07 -22.38
N GLN A 248 26.96 19.27 -22.86
CA GLN A 248 27.71 20.48 -22.55
C GLN A 248 26.84 21.54 -21.88
N ASP A 249 27.35 22.13 -20.81
CA ASP A 249 26.66 23.21 -20.11
C ASP A 249 26.60 24.47 -20.99
N GLY A 250 25.44 25.14 -20.97
CA GLY A 250 25.29 26.44 -21.60
C GLY A 250 25.79 27.56 -20.70
N LEU A 251 26.41 28.57 -21.29
CA LEU A 251 26.86 29.77 -20.59
C LEU A 251 25.78 30.85 -20.65
N LEU A 252 25.22 31.18 -19.50
CA LEU A 252 24.40 32.37 -19.30
C LEU A 252 25.29 33.53 -18.88
N HIS A 253 25.56 34.46 -19.78
CA HIS A 253 26.41 35.62 -19.48
C HIS A 253 25.67 36.63 -18.58
N ILE A 254 26.38 37.37 -17.73
CA ILE A 254 25.80 38.36 -16.80
C ILE A 254 24.89 39.39 -17.50
N SER A 255 25.25 39.78 -18.73
CA SER A 255 24.45 40.71 -19.54
C SER A 255 23.13 40.13 -20.05
N GLU A 256 22.96 38.81 -19.99
CA GLU A 256 21.80 38.07 -20.47
C GLU A 256 20.93 37.53 -19.34
N MET A 257 21.31 37.77 -18.07
CA MET A 257 20.57 37.31 -16.89
C MET A 257 19.32 38.15 -16.58
N ALA A 258 19.33 39.44 -16.90
CA ALA A 258 18.21 40.33 -16.63
C ALA A 258 18.19 41.58 -17.53
N ASN A 259 17.03 42.24 -17.64
CA ASN A 259 16.86 43.53 -18.34
C ASN A 259 17.38 44.75 -17.56
N LYS A 260 18.03 44.52 -16.40
CA LYS A 260 18.65 45.54 -15.55
C LYS A 260 20.14 45.26 -15.39
N PHE A 261 20.93 46.26 -14.99
CA PHE A 261 22.35 46.06 -14.69
C PHE A 261 22.50 45.11 -13.48
N VAL A 262 23.35 44.10 -13.63
CA VAL A 262 23.64 43.07 -12.62
C VAL A 262 25.09 43.21 -12.24
N LYS A 263 25.38 43.36 -10.94
CA LYS A 263 26.75 43.50 -10.44
C LYS A 263 27.41 42.15 -10.18
N ASN A 264 26.66 41.21 -9.59
CA ASN A 264 27.13 39.85 -9.32
C ASN A 264 26.09 38.83 -9.79
N PRO A 265 26.46 37.82 -10.59
CA PRO A 265 25.55 36.76 -11.04
C PRO A 265 24.85 36.00 -9.90
N SER A 266 25.53 35.81 -8.77
CA SER A 266 25.01 35.12 -7.59
C SER A 266 23.83 35.82 -6.91
N GLU A 267 23.53 37.06 -7.27
CA GLU A 267 22.33 37.77 -6.79
C GLU A 267 21.06 37.34 -7.54
N ILE A 268 21.20 36.69 -8.70
CA ILE A 268 20.09 36.26 -9.56
C ILE A 268 19.90 34.75 -9.52
N VAL A 269 21.00 34.00 -9.51
CA VAL A 269 20.98 32.54 -9.59
C VAL A 269 21.93 31.93 -8.57
N SER A 270 21.49 30.85 -7.93
CA SER A 270 22.29 30.01 -7.04
C SER A 270 22.57 28.64 -7.67
N VAL A 271 23.66 27.99 -7.25
CA VAL A 271 23.96 26.62 -7.66
C VAL A 271 22.82 25.70 -7.20
N GLY A 272 22.28 24.91 -8.12
CA GLY A 272 21.13 24.02 -7.88
C GLY A 272 19.77 24.60 -8.31
N ASP A 273 19.69 25.89 -8.64
CA ASP A 273 18.44 26.50 -9.11
C ASP A 273 18.00 25.91 -10.46
N ILE A 274 16.70 25.71 -10.61
CA ILE A 274 16.07 25.33 -11.88
C ILE A 274 15.51 26.60 -12.52
N ILE A 275 16.13 27.04 -13.61
CA ILE A 275 15.81 28.29 -14.31
C ILE A 275 15.38 28.03 -15.75
N GLU A 276 14.55 28.91 -16.29
CA GLU A 276 14.14 28.88 -17.69
C GLU A 276 15.06 29.78 -18.52
N VAL A 277 15.65 29.21 -19.57
CA VAL A 277 16.66 29.86 -20.41
C VAL A 277 16.35 29.64 -21.88
N LYS A 278 16.65 30.65 -22.69
CA LYS A 278 16.50 30.65 -24.14
C LYS A 278 17.86 30.52 -24.82
N ILE A 279 17.91 29.74 -25.90
CA ILE A 279 19.14 29.56 -26.69
C ILE A 279 19.38 30.80 -27.53
N LYS A 280 20.49 31.50 -27.26
CA LYS A 280 20.91 32.70 -27.99
C LYS A 280 21.80 32.35 -29.18
N SER A 281 22.73 31.42 -29.00
CA SER A 281 23.56 30.89 -30.09
C SER A 281 24.12 29.52 -29.74
N VAL A 282 24.39 28.72 -30.77
CA VAL A 282 24.99 27.39 -30.67
C VAL A 282 26.16 27.32 -31.64
N ASP A 283 27.35 27.00 -31.12
CA ASP A 283 28.54 26.70 -31.92
C ASP A 283 28.85 25.20 -31.77
N VAL A 284 28.39 24.43 -32.74
CA VAL A 284 28.55 22.96 -32.76
C VAL A 284 30.02 22.57 -32.87
N GLN A 285 30.86 23.34 -33.59
CA GLN A 285 32.28 23.02 -33.75
C GLN A 285 33.07 23.24 -32.46
N LYS A 286 32.77 24.30 -31.71
CA LYS A 286 33.45 24.63 -30.45
C LYS A 286 32.74 24.09 -29.21
N HIS A 287 31.60 23.42 -29.39
CA HIS A 287 30.75 22.89 -28.33
C HIS A 287 30.35 23.97 -27.30
N ARG A 288 29.98 25.16 -27.79
CA ARG A 288 29.59 26.30 -26.94
C ARG A 288 28.12 26.64 -27.17
N ILE A 289 27.39 26.81 -26.08
CA ILE A 289 25.98 27.20 -26.10
C ILE A 289 25.87 28.50 -25.28
N ALA A 290 25.35 29.56 -25.89
CA ALA A 290 25.05 30.80 -25.19
C ALA A 290 23.57 30.86 -24.83
N LEU A 291 23.30 31.14 -23.57
CA LEU A 291 21.96 31.19 -22.99
C LEU A 291 21.56 32.63 -22.65
N SER A 292 20.25 32.88 -22.61
CA SER A 292 19.67 34.14 -22.16
C SER A 292 18.42 33.91 -21.32
N MET A 293 18.21 34.74 -20.31
CA MET A 293 16.97 34.81 -19.52
C MET A 293 16.09 36.00 -19.97
N LYS A 294 16.46 36.67 -21.07
CA LYS A 294 15.73 37.80 -21.64
C LYS A 294 14.68 37.39 -22.68
#